data_AF-A0A2N9P0N3-F1
#
_entry.id   AF-A0A2N9P0N3-F1
#
_cell.length_a   1.000
_cell.length_b   1.000
_cell.length_c   1.000
_cell.angle_alpha   90.00
_cell.angle_beta   90.00
_cell.angle_gamma   90.00
#
_symmetry.space_group_name_H-M   'P 1'
#
loop_
_entity.id
_entity.type
_entity.pdbx_description
1 polymer ?
#
loop_
_entity_poly.entity_id
_entity_poly.type
_entity_poly.pdbx_seq_one_letter_code
_entity_poly.pdbx_strand_id
1 'polypeptide(L)'
;MEADGQKFLDELSLFPTRTFERNFCRVASRLGLGSTLSRPELHLLFATAFLATLCNIALNGLGDCPGYITPENEPIRTQLEQDFLVARDELYASRGWEVLRASQRRSVQNILLNVLVNEDNLAW
;
A
#
# COMPACT_ATOMS: atom_id res chain seq x y z
N MET A 1 9.25 18.76 -19.18
CA MET A 1 8.77 17.40 -19.51
C MET A 1 8.40 16.75 -18.20
N GLU A 2 7.13 16.39 -18.03
CA GLU A 2 6.64 15.77 -16.79
C GLU A 2 7.17 14.34 -16.69
N ALA A 3 7.67 13.96 -15.52
CA ALA A 3 8.12 12.59 -15.26
C ALA A 3 6.93 11.63 -15.43
N ASP A 4 7.16 10.46 -16.03
CA ASP A 4 6.10 9.49 -16.29
C ASP A 4 5.38 9.03 -15.01
N GLY A 5 6.09 9.01 -13.88
CA GLY A 5 5.48 8.77 -12.57
C GLY A 5 4.53 9.87 -12.10
N GLN A 6 4.81 11.14 -12.42
CA GLN A 6 3.92 12.25 -12.07
C GLN A 6 2.60 12.15 -12.84
N LYS A 7 2.65 11.79 -14.13
CA LYS A 7 1.44 11.56 -14.93
C LYS A 7 0.54 10.49 -14.33
N PHE A 8 1.11 9.41 -13.81
CA PHE A 8 0.35 8.38 -13.11
C PHE A 8 -0.36 8.95 -11.88
N LEU A 9 0.33 9.78 -11.08
CA LEU A 9 -0.32 10.44 -9.94
C LEU A 9 -1.42 11.40 -10.39
N ASP A 10 -1.24 12.12 -11.49
CA ASP A 10 -2.24 13.04 -12.02
C ASP A 10 -3.50 12.29 -12.49
N GLU A 11 -3.34 11.11 -13.12
CA GLU A 11 -4.45 10.21 -13.45
C GLU A 11 -5.20 9.76 -12.19
N LEU A 12 -4.48 9.31 -11.15
CA LEU A 12 -5.08 8.95 -9.85
C LEU A 12 -5.75 10.14 -9.16
N SER A 13 -5.32 11.36 -9.47
CA SER A 13 -5.91 12.57 -8.90
C SER A 13 -7.33 12.82 -9.42
N LEU A 14 -7.71 12.25 -10.56
CA LEU A 14 -9.05 12.43 -11.14
C LEU A 14 -10.14 11.64 -10.38
N PHE A 15 -9.75 10.70 -9.51
CA PHE A 15 -10.69 9.92 -8.72
C PHE A 15 -11.41 10.77 -7.65
N PRO A 16 -12.65 10.39 -7.27
CA PRO A 16 -13.41 11.11 -6.25
C PRO A 16 -12.68 11.28 -4.92
N THR A 17 -13.04 12.34 -4.20
CA THR A 17 -12.59 12.51 -2.82
C THR A 17 -13.07 11.34 -1.95
N ARG A 18 -12.18 10.79 -1.12
CA ARG A 18 -12.39 9.63 -0.22
C ARG A 18 -12.21 8.24 -0.82
N THR A 19 -11.68 8.10 -2.04
CA THR A 19 -11.24 6.79 -2.54
C THR A 19 -9.80 6.47 -2.12
N PHE A 20 -9.43 5.19 -2.23
CA PHE A 20 -8.06 4.74 -2.01
C PHE A 20 -7.09 5.45 -2.96
N GLU A 21 -7.44 5.54 -4.25
CA GLU A 21 -6.64 6.17 -5.30
C GLU A 21 -6.33 7.63 -4.99
N ARG A 22 -7.35 8.39 -4.60
CA ARG A 22 -7.19 9.80 -4.26
C ARG A 22 -6.34 9.99 -3.00
N ASN A 23 -6.49 9.10 -2.01
CA ASN A 23 -5.68 9.13 -0.79
C ASN A 23 -4.21 8.75 -1.07
N PHE A 24 -3.99 7.70 -1.86
CA PHE A 24 -2.67 7.28 -2.32
C PHE A 24 -1.97 8.40 -3.08
N CYS A 25 -2.64 8.96 -4.10
CA CYS A 25 -2.14 10.08 -4.88
C CYS A 25 -1.70 11.25 -3.99
N ARG A 26 -2.54 11.63 -3.03
CA ARG A 26 -2.23 12.72 -2.08
C ARG A 26 -0.99 12.42 -1.25
N VAL A 27 -0.85 11.20 -0.72
CA VAL A 27 0.31 10.81 0.10
C VAL A 27 1.56 10.73 -0.78
N ALA A 28 1.50 10.03 -1.91
CA ALA A 28 2.61 9.87 -2.84
C ALA A 28 3.12 11.21 -3.38
N SER A 29 2.22 12.14 -3.70
CA SER A 29 2.57 13.51 -4.12
C SER A 29 3.26 14.29 -3.00
N ARG A 30 2.77 14.20 -1.75
CA ARG A 30 3.39 14.86 -0.59
C ARG A 30 4.79 14.32 -0.29
N LEU A 31 5.03 13.03 -0.59
CA LEU A 31 6.35 12.40 -0.46
C LEU A 31 7.28 12.64 -1.66
N GLY A 32 6.80 13.37 -2.68
CA GLY A 32 7.55 13.69 -3.90
C GLY A 32 7.78 12.49 -4.81
N LEU A 33 7.03 11.39 -4.65
CA LEU A 33 7.31 10.13 -5.32
C LEU A 33 7.09 10.20 -6.85
N GLY A 34 6.18 11.04 -7.33
CA GLY A 34 5.92 11.25 -8.77
C GLY A 34 7.15 11.73 -9.55
N SER A 35 8.07 12.43 -8.87
CA SER A 35 9.34 12.89 -9.46
C SER A 35 10.49 11.90 -9.33
N THR A 36 10.36 10.90 -8.45
CA THR A 36 11.45 9.98 -8.08
C THR A 36 11.26 8.59 -8.67
N LEU A 37 10.01 8.11 -8.72
CA LEU A 37 9.65 6.79 -9.19
C LEU A 37 9.06 6.87 -10.60
N SER A 38 9.35 5.86 -11.41
CA SER A 38 8.72 5.67 -12.71
C SER A 38 7.26 5.22 -12.55
N ARG A 39 6.49 5.26 -13.65
CA ARG A 39 5.10 4.78 -13.65
C ARG A 39 4.97 3.31 -13.23
N PRO A 40 5.77 2.35 -13.74
CA PRO A 40 5.70 0.97 -13.28
C PRO A 40 5.99 0.82 -11.78
N GLU A 41 6.94 1.57 -11.25
CA GLU A 41 7.30 1.52 -9.82
C GLU A 41 6.22 2.14 -8.92
N LEU A 42 5.56 3.21 -9.38
CA LEU A 42 4.40 3.77 -8.67
C LEU A 42 3.18 2.86 -8.75
N HIS A 43 2.98 2.19 -9.88
CA HIS A 43 1.92 1.19 -10.02
C HIS A 43 2.17 0.01 -9.07
N LEU A 44 3.42 -0.47 -8.99
CA LEU A 44 3.82 -1.50 -8.04
C LEU A 44 3.57 -1.05 -6.60
N LEU A 45 4.04 0.14 -6.21
CA LEU A 45 3.78 0.72 -4.89
C LEU A 45 2.28 0.87 -4.60
N PHE A 46 1.47 1.28 -5.59
CA PHE A 46 0.03 1.38 -5.48
C PHE A 46 -0.61 0.01 -5.17
N ALA A 47 -0.23 -1.02 -5.92
CA ALA A 47 -0.72 -2.38 -5.70
C ALA A 47 -0.30 -2.93 -4.32
N THR A 48 0.97 -2.74 -3.93
CA THR A 48 1.46 -3.16 -2.62
C THR A 48 0.72 -2.45 -1.47
N ALA A 49 0.48 -1.13 -1.60
CA ALA A 49 -0.26 -0.36 -0.59
C ALA A 49 -1.74 -0.77 -0.51
N PHE A 50 -2.34 -1.16 -1.63
CA PHE A 50 -3.69 -1.69 -1.66
C PHE A 50 -3.77 -3.03 -0.92
N LEU A 51 -2.83 -3.95 -1.19
CA LEU A 51 -2.71 -5.22 -0.47
C LEU A 51 -2.46 -5.02 1.03
N ALA A 52 -1.61 -4.05 1.42
CA ALA A 52 -1.43 -3.69 2.83
C ALA A 52 -2.75 -3.24 3.49
N THR A 53 -3.57 -2.47 2.75
CA THR A 53 -4.89 -2.04 3.22
C THR A 53 -5.84 -3.23 3.36
N LEU A 54 -5.83 -4.17 2.41
CA LEU A 54 -6.63 -5.39 2.50
C LEU A 54 -6.19 -6.29 3.66
N CYS A 55 -4.88 -6.43 3.91
CA CYS A 55 -4.36 -7.16 5.07
C CYS A 55 -4.85 -6.53 6.37
N ASN A 56 -4.74 -5.20 6.50
CA ASN A 56 -5.27 -4.48 7.66
C ASN A 56 -6.77 -4.73 7.87
N ILE A 57 -7.55 -4.72 6.79
CA ILE A 57 -9.00 -4.98 6.87
C ILE A 57 -9.29 -6.44 7.23
N ALA A 58 -8.57 -7.39 6.66
CA ALA A 58 -8.72 -8.81 6.99
C ALA A 58 -8.36 -9.09 8.46
N LEU A 59 -7.39 -8.35 9.00
CA LEU A 59 -6.94 -8.49 10.38
C LEU A 59 -7.80 -7.74 11.39
N ASN A 60 -8.41 -6.60 11.03
CA ASN A 60 -9.07 -5.70 12.00
C ASN A 60 -10.54 -5.43 11.70
N GLY A 61 -11.03 -5.83 10.54
CA GLY A 61 -12.36 -5.50 10.04
C GLY A 61 -12.40 -4.13 9.37
N LEU A 62 -13.60 -3.72 8.95
CA LEU A 62 -13.84 -2.43 8.30
C LEU A 62 -15.13 -1.81 8.84
N GLY A 63 -15.02 -0.69 9.56
CA GLY A 63 -16.18 -0.02 10.16
C GLY A 63 -16.84 -0.89 11.21
N ASP A 64 -18.15 -1.12 11.08
CA ASP A 64 -18.94 -1.97 11.99
C ASP A 64 -18.83 -3.47 11.65
N CYS A 65 -18.10 -3.85 10.59
CA CYS A 65 -17.82 -5.25 10.28
C CYS A 65 -16.67 -5.74 11.16
N PRO A 66 -16.91 -6.62 12.15
CA PRO A 66 -15.84 -7.05 13.03
C PRO A 66 -14.83 -7.92 12.28
N GLY A 67 -13.55 -7.63 12.48
CA GLY A 67 -12.43 -8.39 11.91
C GLY A 67 -12.14 -9.69 12.63
N TYR A 68 -13.16 -10.40 13.11
CA TYR A 68 -12.92 -11.68 13.78
C TYR A 68 -12.31 -12.66 12.78
N ILE A 69 -11.14 -13.16 13.12
CA ILE A 69 -10.54 -14.27 12.39
C ILE A 69 -11.34 -15.51 12.73
N THR A 70 -12.22 -15.89 11.81
CA THR A 70 -12.88 -17.18 11.85
C THR A 70 -12.04 -18.17 11.03
N PRO A 71 -12.03 -19.48 11.38
CA PRO A 71 -11.28 -20.49 10.64
C PRO A 71 -11.58 -20.51 9.14
N GLU A 72 -12.79 -20.09 8.73
CA GLU A 72 -13.22 -20.05 7.34
C GLU A 72 -12.58 -18.90 6.54
N ASN A 73 -12.21 -17.80 7.22
CA ASN A 73 -11.58 -16.63 6.62
C ASN A 73 -10.04 -16.71 6.64
N GLU A 74 -9.49 -17.64 7.43
CA GLU A 74 -8.05 -17.85 7.59
C GLU A 74 -7.30 -18.13 6.25
N PRO A 75 -7.84 -18.93 5.32
CA PRO A 75 -7.18 -19.14 4.03
C PRO A 75 -7.11 -17.85 3.20
N ILE A 76 -8.14 -17.01 3.25
CA ILE A 76 -8.20 -15.74 2.52
C ILE A 76 -7.19 -14.76 3.11
N ARG A 77 -7.14 -14.66 4.45
CA ARG A 77 -6.13 -13.85 5.15
C ARG A 77 -4.72 -14.27 4.75
N THR A 78 -4.44 -15.57 4.86
CA THR A 78 -3.12 -16.13 4.51
C THR A 78 -2.73 -15.77 3.08
N GLN A 79 -3.66 -15.89 2.13
CA GLN A 79 -3.40 -15.53 0.73
C GLN A 79 -3.09 -14.03 0.58
N LEU A 80 -3.88 -13.15 1.20
CA LEU A 80 -3.65 -11.70 1.14
C LEU A 80 -2.29 -11.30 1.72
N GLU A 81 -1.90 -11.92 2.84
CA GLU A 81 -0.60 -11.69 3.47
C GLU A 81 0.54 -12.15 2.55
N GLN A 82 0.41 -13.33 1.92
CA GLN A 82 1.38 -13.82 0.96
C GLN A 82 1.51 -12.89 -0.25
N ASP A 83 0.37 -12.48 -0.84
CA ASP A 83 0.35 -11.55 -1.98
C ASP A 83 1.00 -10.22 -1.61
N PHE A 84 0.71 -9.69 -0.41
CA PHE A 84 1.34 -8.47 0.10
C PHE A 84 2.85 -8.63 0.25
N LEU A 85 3.32 -9.73 0.84
CA LEU A 85 4.75 -9.99 1.02
C LEU A 85 5.47 -10.08 -0.32
N VAL A 86 4.91 -10.81 -1.30
CA VAL A 86 5.46 -10.91 -2.66
C VAL A 86 5.52 -9.54 -3.32
N ALA A 87 4.43 -8.78 -3.33
CA ALA A 87 4.39 -7.45 -3.94
C ALA A 87 5.35 -6.47 -3.25
N ARG A 88 5.56 -6.60 -1.94
CA ARG A 88 6.51 -5.79 -1.18
C ARG A 88 7.95 -6.15 -1.52
N ASP A 89 8.26 -7.42 -1.65
CA ASP A 89 9.59 -7.89 -1.99
C ASP A 89 9.96 -7.47 -3.43
N GLU A 90 9.00 -7.56 -4.36
CA GLU A 90 9.15 -6.99 -5.72
C GLU A 90 9.40 -5.47 -5.68
N LEU A 91 8.64 -4.73 -4.87
CA LEU A 91 8.84 -3.29 -4.69
C LEU A 91 10.25 -3.00 -4.16
N TYR A 92 10.71 -3.75 -3.16
CA TYR A 92 12.02 -3.55 -2.54
C TYR A 92 13.19 -3.92 -3.46
N ALA A 93 12.96 -4.83 -4.40
CA ALA A 93 13.91 -5.16 -5.46
C ALA A 93 13.91 -4.15 -6.64
N SER A 94 12.95 -3.22 -6.68
CA SER A 94 12.88 -2.23 -7.76
C SER A 94 13.99 -1.17 -7.65
N ARG A 95 14.51 -0.73 -8.79
CA ARG A 95 15.54 0.33 -8.86
C ARG A 95 15.06 1.62 -8.20
N GLY A 96 13.80 1.98 -8.40
CA GLY A 96 13.14 3.12 -7.78
C GLY A 96 13.23 3.09 -6.26
N TRP A 97 13.03 1.92 -5.65
CA TRP A 97 13.17 1.76 -4.21
C TRP A 97 14.59 1.99 -3.70
N GLU A 98 15.59 1.45 -4.39
CA GLU A 98 17.00 1.60 -4.03
C GLU A 98 17.46 3.07 -4.03
N VAL A 99 16.96 3.87 -5.00
CA VAL A 99 17.32 5.29 -5.13
C VAL A 99 16.53 6.22 -4.21
N LEU A 100 15.47 5.74 -3.55
CA LEU A 100 14.75 6.53 -2.57
C LEU A 100 15.65 6.91 -1.39
N ARG A 101 15.52 8.16 -0.94
CA ARG A 101 16.17 8.61 0.29
C ARG A 101 15.66 7.78 1.47
N ALA A 102 16.51 7.57 2.48
CA ALA A 102 16.14 6.82 3.67
C ALA A 102 14.87 7.38 4.36
N SER A 103 14.69 8.71 4.35
CA SER A 103 13.48 9.36 4.87
C SER A 103 12.23 9.05 4.05
N GLN A 104 12.34 8.96 2.72
CA GLN A 104 11.24 8.58 1.84
C GLN A 104 10.87 7.11 2.04
N ARG A 105 11.86 6.21 2.08
CA ARG A 105 11.62 4.78 2.36
C ARG A 105 10.88 4.57 3.68
N ARG A 106 11.35 5.23 4.75
CA ARG A 106 10.67 5.20 6.06
C ARG A 106 9.24 5.71 5.98
N SER A 107 9.01 6.80 5.25
CA SER A 107 7.67 7.37 5.10
C SER A 107 6.74 6.43 4.30
N VAL A 108 7.24 5.81 3.23
CA VAL A 108 6.47 4.82 2.47
C VAL A 108 6.13 3.62 3.33
N GLN A 109 7.11 3.08 4.08
CA GLN A 109 6.89 1.96 4.99
C GLN A 109 5.84 2.28 6.05
N ASN A 110 5.97 3.44 6.72
CA ASN A 110 5.11 3.79 7.84
C ASN A 110 3.71 4.25 7.44
N ILE A 111 3.52 4.75 6.21
CA ILE A 111 2.23 5.35 5.79
C ILE A 111 1.50 4.46 4.80
N LEU A 112 2.19 3.93 3.79
CA LEU A 112 1.56 3.22 2.67
C LEU A 112 1.60 1.70 2.84
N LEU A 113 2.63 1.18 3.49
CA LEU A 113 2.86 -0.26 3.63
C LEU A 113 2.66 -0.77 5.06
N ASN A 114 2.11 0.07 5.93
CA ASN A 114 1.95 -0.27 7.34
C ASN A 114 0.74 -1.18 7.53
N VAL A 115 0.98 -2.37 8.08
CA VAL A 115 -0.06 -3.32 8.50
C VAL A 115 -0.02 -3.43 10.02
N LEU A 116 -1.11 -3.05 10.68
CA LEU A 116 -1.29 -3.13 12.12
C LEU A 116 -2.19 -4.32 12.44
N VAL A 117 -1.81 -5.10 13.45
CA VAL A 117 -2.59 -6.22 13.97
C VAL A 117 -3.16 -5.77 15.32
N ASN A 118 -4.48 -5.82 15.49
CA ASN A 118 -5.09 -5.70 16.81
C ASN A 118 -4.76 -6.96 17.63
N GLU A 119 -4.28 -6.79 18.87
CA GLU A 119 -3.90 -7.90 19.76
C GLU A 119 -5.06 -8.88 19.99
N ASP A 120 -6.29 -8.39 20.00
CA ASP A 120 -7.51 -9.21 20.12
C ASP A 120 -7.70 -10.19 18.95
N ASN A 121 -7.06 -9.92 17.82
CA ASN A 121 -7.09 -10.72 16.59
C ASN A 121 -5.81 -11.56 16.42
N LEU A 122 -4.97 -11.68 17.45
CA LEU A 122 -3.90 -12.68 17.44
C LEU A 122 -4.54 -14.06 17.66
N ALA A 123 -4.23 -15.03 16.81
CA ALA A 123 -4.54 -16.42 17.06
C ALA A 123 -3.56 -16.93 18.13
N TRP A 124 -4.07 -17.26 19.32
CA TRP A 124 -3.28 -17.88 20.40
C TRP A 124 -3.24 -19.40 20.21
#